data_AF-Q11ZN2-F1
#
_entry.id   AF-Q11ZN2-F1
#
_cell.length_a   1.000
_cell.length_b   1.000
_cell.length_c   1.000
_cell.angle_alpha   90.00
_cell.angle_beta   90.00
_cell.angle_gamma   90.00
#
_symmetry.space_group_name_H-M   'P 1'
#
loop_
_entity.id
_entity.type
_entity.pdbx_description
1 polymer ?
#
loop_
_entity_poly.entity_id
_entity_poly.type
_entity_poly.pdbx_seq_one_letter_code
_entity_poly.pdbx_strand_id
1 'polypeptide(L)'
;MKYFISVEVKATGPIADLTAAIQRAFDRGAAGAFQVLVTHAPSYLVVFERESADDRTYVSKRATSPDVSVETAAMQQLAAELVEGDIGTLAMLIVSVLQDGEAQCFDYGAGAFVDLAEVDAQPATRSAR
;
A
#
# COMPACT_ATOMS: atom_id res chain seq x y z
N MET A 1 -9.61 10.35 1.91
CA MET A 1 -10.18 9.89 0.61
C MET A 1 -9.72 8.46 0.38
N LYS A 2 -10.46 7.63 -0.36
CA LYS A 2 -10.06 6.24 -0.59
C LYS A 2 -9.28 6.08 -1.89
N TYR A 3 -8.32 5.17 -1.89
CA TYR A 3 -7.63 4.69 -3.08
C TYR A 3 -7.34 3.20 -2.95
N PHE A 4 -6.89 2.60 -4.04
CA PHE A 4 -6.70 1.17 -4.13
C PHE A 4 -5.33 0.82 -4.69
N ILE A 5 -4.77 -0.28 -4.19
CA ILE A 5 -3.55 -0.90 -4.71
C ILE A 5 -3.92 -2.32 -5.11
N SER A 6 -3.71 -2.70 -6.37
CA SER A 6 -3.92 -4.07 -6.85
C SER A 6 -2.59 -4.77 -7.14
N VAL A 7 -2.46 -5.98 -6.63
CA VAL A 7 -1.26 -6.82 -6.71
C VAL A 7 -1.66 -8.17 -7.30
N GLU A 8 -1.09 -8.54 -8.44
CA GLU A 8 -1.26 -9.87 -9.01
C GLU A 8 -0.05 -10.74 -8.68
N VAL A 9 -0.28 -11.91 -8.10
CA VAL A 9 0.77 -12.88 -7.75
C VAL A 9 0.41 -14.28 -8.20
N LYS A 10 1.42 -15.09 -8.52
CA LYS A 10 1.22 -16.51 -8.83
C LYS A 10 0.61 -17.23 -7.63
N ALA A 11 -0.37 -18.10 -7.88
CA ALA A 11 -0.93 -18.97 -6.86
C ALA A 11 0.11 -20.04 -6.44
N THR A 12 0.61 -19.93 -5.21
CA THR A 12 1.60 -20.86 -4.61
C THR A 12 0.99 -21.83 -3.59
N GLY A 13 -0.28 -21.65 -3.25
CA GLY A 13 -1.01 -22.46 -2.28
C GLY A 13 -2.49 -22.08 -2.27
N PRO A 14 -3.28 -22.61 -1.31
CA PRO A 14 -4.69 -22.27 -1.16
C PRO A 14 -4.93 -20.78 -0.91
N ILE A 15 -6.00 -20.22 -1.51
CA ILE A 15 -6.42 -18.83 -1.28
C ILE A 15 -6.67 -18.53 0.21
N ALA A 16 -7.15 -19.52 0.98
CA ALA A 16 -7.38 -19.38 2.41
C ALA A 16 -6.08 -19.11 3.19
N ASP A 17 -4.98 -19.76 2.82
CA ASP A 17 -3.69 -19.58 3.48
C ASP A 17 -3.09 -18.22 3.15
N LEU A 18 -3.21 -17.77 1.89
CA LEU A 18 -2.83 -16.42 1.49
C LEU A 18 -3.66 -15.35 2.21
N THR A 19 -4.98 -15.56 2.28
CA THR A 19 -5.90 -14.63 2.96
C THR A 19 -5.56 -14.54 4.45
N ALA A 20 -5.33 -15.69 5.12
CA ALA A 20 -4.93 -15.72 6.52
C ALA A 20 -3.56 -15.07 6.74
N ALA A 21 -2.64 -15.21 5.79
CA ALA A 21 -1.33 -14.56 5.84
C ALA A 21 -1.43 -13.04 5.79
N ILE A 22 -2.22 -12.50 4.86
CA ILE A 22 -2.48 -11.06 4.77
C ILE A 22 -3.24 -10.57 6.01
N GLN A 23 -4.27 -11.30 6.44
CA GLN A 23 -5.08 -10.93 7.61
C GLN A 23 -4.24 -10.76 8.87
N ARG A 24 -3.22 -11.60 9.10
CA ARG A 24 -2.31 -11.45 10.24
C ARG A 24 -1.60 -10.09 10.27
N ALA A 25 -1.23 -9.54 9.12
CA ALA A 25 -0.59 -8.23 9.04
C ALA A 25 -1.57 -7.10 9.38
N PHE A 26 -2.83 -7.21 8.92
CA PHE A 26 -3.89 -6.25 9.27
C PHE A 26 -4.25 -6.32 10.76
N ASP A 27 -4.36 -7.52 11.33
CA ASP A 27 -4.61 -7.73 12.77
C ASP A 27 -3.48 -7.14 13.64
N ARG A 28 -2.30 -6.88 13.06
CA ARG A 28 -1.11 -6.33 13.72
C ARG A 28 -0.82 -4.87 13.37
N GLY A 29 -1.72 -4.20 12.64
CA GLY A 29 -1.68 -2.75 12.46
C GLY A 29 -1.43 -2.25 11.05
N ALA A 30 -1.40 -3.11 10.02
CA ALA A 30 -1.47 -2.62 8.65
C ALA A 30 -2.80 -1.90 8.39
N ALA A 31 -2.76 -0.75 7.73
CA ALA A 31 -3.93 0.11 7.56
C ALA A 31 -4.81 -0.29 6.37
N GLY A 32 -6.12 -0.04 6.51
CA GLY A 32 -7.11 -0.21 5.44
C GLY A 32 -7.85 -1.55 5.46
N ALA A 33 -8.22 -2.04 4.27
CA ALA A 33 -8.88 -3.33 4.08
C ALA A 33 -8.32 -4.05 2.85
N PHE A 34 -8.60 -5.35 2.70
CA PHE A 34 -8.18 -6.11 1.52
C PHE A 34 -9.20 -7.15 1.07
N GLN A 35 -9.12 -7.51 -0.20
CA GLN A 35 -9.88 -8.59 -0.82
C GLN A 35 -8.94 -9.43 -1.69
N VAL A 36 -9.03 -10.77 -1.57
CA VAL A 36 -8.33 -11.69 -2.46
C VAL A 36 -9.32 -12.26 -3.47
N LEU A 37 -8.97 -12.17 -4.75
CA LEU A 37 -9.77 -12.62 -5.88
C LEU A 37 -9.02 -13.71 -6.64
N VAL A 38 -9.76 -14.73 -7.08
CA VAL A 38 -9.24 -15.74 -8.00
C VAL A 38 -9.39 -15.20 -9.42
N THR A 39 -8.29 -15.08 -10.14
CA THR A 39 -8.24 -14.70 -11.56
C THR A 39 -8.24 -15.96 -12.44
N HIS A 40 -7.95 -15.81 -13.74
CA HIS A 40 -7.69 -16.95 -14.61
C HIS A 40 -6.39 -17.66 -14.17
N ALA A 41 -6.41 -19.00 -14.20
CA ALA A 41 -5.35 -19.79 -13.58
C ALA A 41 -3.94 -19.53 -14.18
N PRO A 42 -2.86 -19.49 -13.37
CA PRO A 42 -2.79 -19.69 -11.91
C PRO A 42 -2.29 -18.44 -11.15
N SER A 43 -3.08 -17.37 -11.04
CA SER A 43 -2.78 -16.20 -10.21
C SER A 43 -3.88 -15.85 -9.19
N TYR A 44 -3.52 -15.03 -8.21
CA TYR A 44 -4.41 -14.33 -7.29
C TYR A 44 -4.25 -12.84 -7.50
N LEU A 45 -5.36 -12.11 -7.55
CA LEU A 45 -5.38 -10.65 -7.50
C LEU A 45 -5.76 -10.24 -6.08
N VAL A 46 -4.88 -9.50 -5.42
CA VAL A 46 -5.13 -8.91 -4.11
C VAL A 46 -5.37 -7.43 -4.31
N VAL A 47 -6.52 -6.94 -3.84
CA VAL A 47 -6.87 -5.52 -3.87
C VAL A 47 -6.87 -5.00 -2.45
N PHE A 48 -6.08 -3.97 -2.20
CA PHE A 48 -6.01 -3.26 -0.94
C PHE A 48 -6.77 -1.95 -1.08
N GLU A 49 -7.70 -1.68 -0.17
CA GLU A 49 -8.35 -0.39 0.01
C GLU A 49 -7.59 0.39 1.08
N ARG A 50 -7.25 1.64 0.79
CA ARG A 50 -6.45 2.52 1.63
C ARG A 50 -7.16 3.87 1.82
N GLU A 51 -6.86 4.55 2.92
CA GLU A 51 -7.31 5.91 3.16
C GLU A 51 -6.14 6.89 3.12
N SER A 52 -6.26 7.94 2.33
CA SER A 52 -5.23 8.98 2.19
C SER A 52 -4.87 9.65 3.52
N ALA A 53 -5.79 9.69 4.48
CA ALA A 53 -5.54 10.26 5.80
C ALA A 53 -4.52 9.45 6.61
N ASP A 54 -4.58 8.12 6.53
CA ASP A 54 -3.66 7.23 7.23
C ASP A 54 -2.26 7.27 6.59
N ASP A 55 -2.22 7.45 5.28
CA ASP A 55 -0.99 7.34 4.48
C ASP A 55 -0.24 8.65 4.25
N ARG A 56 -0.92 9.80 4.39
CA ARG A 56 -0.40 11.12 4.03
C ARG A 56 0.99 11.40 4.58
N THR A 57 1.19 11.17 5.88
CA THR A 57 2.44 11.54 6.56
C THR A 57 3.63 10.79 5.97
N TYR A 58 3.46 9.53 5.62
CA TYR A 58 4.53 8.72 5.07
C TYR A 58 4.74 9.00 3.59
N VAL A 59 3.66 8.96 2.82
CA VAL A 59 3.70 9.07 1.36
C VAL A 59 4.25 10.43 0.94
N SER A 60 3.77 11.53 1.54
CA SER A 60 4.24 12.88 1.20
C SER A 60 5.73 13.06 1.47
N LYS A 61 6.25 12.53 2.58
CA LYS A 61 7.69 12.58 2.92
C LYS A 61 8.55 11.79 1.95
N ARG A 62 8.06 10.66 1.44
CA ARG A 62 8.84 9.78 0.56
C ARG A 62 8.79 10.25 -0.90
N ALA A 63 7.64 10.78 -1.32
CA ALA A 63 7.42 11.37 -2.63
C ALA A 63 8.15 12.71 -2.85
N THR A 64 8.89 13.24 -1.86
CA THR A 64 9.78 14.41 -2.09
C THR A 64 11.02 14.05 -2.90
N SER A 65 11.35 12.76 -3.00
CA SER A 65 12.45 12.30 -3.84
C SER A 65 12.04 12.40 -5.31
N PRO A 66 12.85 13.00 -6.19
CA PRO A 66 12.47 13.22 -7.60
C PRO A 66 12.19 11.92 -8.37
N ASP A 67 12.70 10.79 -7.87
CA ASP A 67 12.57 9.47 -8.50
C ASP A 67 11.45 8.61 -7.90
N VAL A 68 10.68 9.14 -6.93
CA VAL A 68 9.62 8.38 -6.23
C VAL A 68 8.27 9.08 -6.42
N SER A 69 7.38 8.46 -7.21
CA SER A 69 6.01 8.94 -7.35
C SER A 69 5.18 8.70 -6.08
N VAL A 70 4.03 9.37 -5.96
CA VAL A 70 3.07 9.18 -4.86
C VAL A 70 2.60 7.72 -4.81
N GLU A 71 2.31 7.13 -5.97
CA GLU A 71 1.90 5.73 -6.11
C GLU A 71 3.01 4.80 -5.61
N THR A 72 4.26 5.00 -6.05
CA THR A 72 5.40 4.20 -5.58
C THR A 72 5.60 4.34 -4.09
N ALA A 73 5.50 5.55 -3.54
CA ALA A 73 5.59 5.77 -2.09
C ALA A 73 4.46 5.06 -1.32
N ALA A 74 3.23 5.07 -1.84
CA ALA A 74 2.09 4.37 -1.25
C ALA A 74 2.25 2.83 -1.31
N MET A 75 2.74 2.29 -2.42
CA MET A 75 3.05 0.86 -2.54
C MET A 75 4.14 0.42 -1.56
N GLN A 76 5.21 1.22 -1.44
CA GLN A 76 6.29 0.95 -0.50
C GLN A 76 5.86 1.09 0.97
N GLN A 77 4.92 1.98 1.28
CA GLN A 77 4.33 2.08 2.62
C GLN A 77 3.56 0.82 2.98
N LEU A 78 2.65 0.38 2.10
CA LEU A 78 1.90 -0.86 2.30
C LEU A 78 2.86 -2.06 2.43
N ALA A 79 3.92 -2.14 1.61
CA ALA A 79 4.92 -3.19 1.73
C ALA A 79 5.60 -3.21 3.12
N ALA A 80 5.96 -2.04 3.66
CA ALA A 80 6.56 -1.93 4.98
C ALA A 80 5.61 -2.40 6.08
N GLU A 81 4.35 -1.94 6.05
CA GLU A 81 3.32 -2.36 7.02
C GLU A 81 3.06 -3.86 6.99
N LEU A 82 3.02 -4.47 5.80
CA LEU A 82 2.84 -5.91 5.65
C LEU A 82 4.03 -6.70 6.26
N VAL A 83 5.26 -6.21 6.08
CA VAL A 83 6.45 -6.82 6.69
C VAL A 83 6.43 -6.66 8.22
N GLU A 84 6.15 -5.45 8.72
CA GLU A 84 6.05 -5.17 10.16
C GLU A 84 4.93 -5.98 10.83
N GLY A 85 3.83 -6.21 10.11
CA GLY A 85 2.71 -7.04 10.52
C GLY A 85 2.95 -8.56 10.44
N ASP A 86 4.14 -9.03 10.08
CA ASP A 86 4.46 -10.45 9.92
C ASP A 86 3.48 -11.18 8.97
N ILE A 87 3.39 -10.67 7.73
CA ILE A 87 2.57 -11.29 6.67
C ILE A 87 2.93 -12.77 6.43
N GLY A 88 4.17 -13.17 6.79
CA GLY A 88 4.68 -14.52 6.67
C GLY A 88 5.11 -14.89 5.25
N THR A 89 5.83 -16.01 5.13
CA THR A 89 6.58 -16.37 3.91
C THR A 89 5.72 -16.56 2.67
N LEU A 90 4.49 -17.06 2.83
CA LEU A 90 3.57 -17.34 1.72
C LEU A 90 3.18 -16.08 0.94
N ALA A 91 3.11 -14.94 1.63
CA ALA A 91 2.65 -13.67 1.07
C ALA A 91 3.81 -12.70 0.78
N MET A 92 5.07 -13.10 0.97
CA MET A 92 6.24 -12.27 0.67
C MET A 92 6.36 -11.87 -0.80
N LEU A 93 5.75 -12.64 -1.72
CA LEU A 93 5.67 -12.25 -3.12
C LEU A 93 4.90 -10.94 -3.34
N ILE A 94 3.87 -10.67 -2.52
CA ILE A 94 3.12 -9.41 -2.56
C ILE A 94 4.04 -8.25 -2.18
N VAL A 95 4.86 -8.44 -1.14
CA VAL A 95 5.83 -7.43 -0.68
C VAL A 95 6.82 -7.10 -1.79
N SER A 96 7.34 -8.09 -2.52
CA SER A 96 8.26 -7.86 -3.65
C SER A 96 7.59 -7.01 -4.74
N VAL A 97 6.40 -7.42 -5.21
CA VAL A 97 5.66 -6.70 -6.26
C VAL A 97 5.39 -5.24 -5.87
N LEU A 98 5.07 -4.98 -4.60
CA LEU A 98 4.87 -3.63 -4.08
C LEU A 98 6.18 -2.82 -4.00
N GLN A 99 7.28 -3.43 -3.58
CA GLN A 99 8.59 -2.77 -3.47
C GLN A 99 9.18 -2.44 -4.85
N ASP A 100 8.98 -3.32 -5.81
CA ASP A 100 9.43 -3.20 -7.19
C ASP A 100 8.55 -2.23 -8.00
N GLY A 101 7.40 -1.79 -7.45
CA GLY A 101 6.48 -0.86 -8.10
C GLY A 101 5.69 -1.49 -9.25
N GLU A 102 5.56 -2.82 -9.26
CA GLU A 102 4.88 -3.59 -10.30
C GLU A 102 3.35 -3.72 -10.04
N ALA A 103 2.87 -3.23 -8.91
CA ALA A 103 1.45 -3.15 -8.59
C ALA A 103 0.77 -1.94 -9.30
N GLN A 104 -0.56 -1.94 -9.33
CA GLN A 104 -1.33 -0.80 -9.86
C GLN A 104 -1.97 0.00 -8.73
N CYS A 105 -1.90 1.33 -8.81
CA CYS A 105 -2.61 2.25 -7.92
C CYS A 105 -3.70 3.01 -8.67
N PHE A 106 -4.88 3.14 -8.07
CA PHE A 106 -5.99 3.92 -8.64
C PHE A 106 -6.93 4.47 -7.56
N ASP A 107 -7.55 5.62 -7.79
CA ASP A 107 -8.48 6.27 -6.86
C ASP A 107 -9.87 6.56 -7.49
N TYR A 108 -10.10 6.11 -8.73
CA TYR A 108 -11.30 6.40 -9.52
C TYR A 108 -11.67 7.90 -9.61
N GLY A 109 -10.68 8.80 -9.52
CA GLY A 109 -10.92 10.24 -9.53
C GLY A 109 -11.44 10.79 -8.21
N ALA A 110 -11.33 10.04 -7.11
CA ALA A 110 -11.71 10.49 -5.77
C ALA A 110 -10.79 11.60 -5.22
N GLY A 111 -9.65 11.86 -5.85
CA GLY A 111 -8.70 12.92 -5.47
C GLY A 111 -7.68 12.49 -4.43
N ALA A 112 -7.56 11.19 -4.14
CA ALA A 112 -6.68 10.68 -3.09
C ALA A 112 -5.21 10.92 -3.40
N PHE A 113 -4.79 10.82 -4.66
CA PHE A 113 -3.38 11.08 -5.03
C PHE A 113 -3.01 12.55 -4.93
N VAL A 114 -3.96 13.46 -5.20
CA VAL A 114 -3.77 14.90 -4.98
C VAL A 114 -3.61 15.16 -3.48
N ASP A 115 -4.50 14.58 -2.67
CA ASP A 115 -4.48 14.69 -1.21
C ASP A 115 -3.18 14.14 -0.58
N LEU A 116 -2.61 13.07 -1.15
CA LEU A 116 -1.32 12.49 -0.73
C LEU A 116 -0.10 13.30 -1.21
N ALA A 117 -0.22 13.97 -2.37
CA ALA A 117 0.83 14.82 -2.94
C ALA A 117 0.95 16.18 -2.23
N GLU A 118 -0.15 16.66 -1.61
CA GLU A 118 -0.13 17.85 -0.79
C GLU A 118 0.74 17.61 0.45
N VAL A 119 2.01 18.02 0.33
CA VAL A 119 2.90 18.13 1.47
C VAL A 119 2.24 19.09 2.45
N ASP A 120 2.06 18.67 3.71
CA ASP A 120 1.76 19.59 4.79
C ASP A 120 2.85 20.68 4.76
N ALA A 121 2.52 21.82 4.15
CA ALA A 121 3.27 23.05 4.27
C ALA A 121 3.07 23.52 5.71
N GLN A 122 3.69 22.80 6.64
CA GLN A 122 3.70 23.16 8.03
C GLN A 122 4.30 24.56 8.08
N PRO A 123 3.56 25.59 8.51
CA PRO A 123 4.10 26.93 8.54
C PRO A 123 5.31 26.85 9.47
N ALA A 124 6.50 27.09 8.90
CA ALA A 124 7.71 27.23 9.68
C ALA A 124 7.42 28.34 10.69
N THR A 125 7.15 27.96 11.94
CA THR A 125 7.11 28.90 13.05
C THR A 125 8.50 29.49 13.13
N ARG A 126 8.68 30.64 12.46
CA ARG A 126 9.84 31.51 12.62
C ARG A 126 9.87 31.86 14.10
N SER A 127 10.71 31.16 14.84
CA SER A 127 11.09 31.55 16.19
C SER A 127 11.82 32.88 16.05
N ALA A 128 11.09 33.97 16.24
CA ALA A 128 11.65 35.31 16.28
C ALA A 128 12.56 35.37 17.51
N ARG A 129 13.86 35.52 17.27
CA ARG A 129 14.82 36.00 18.26
C ARG A 129 14.80 37.53 18.26
#